data_AF-A0A2I0T257-F1
#
_entry.id   AF-A0A2I0T257-F1
#
_cell.length_a   1.000
_cell.length_b   1.000
_cell.length_c   1.000
_cell.angle_alpha   90.00
_cell.angle_beta   90.00
_cell.angle_gamma   90.00
#
_symmetry.space_group_name_H-M   'P 1'
#
loop_
_entity.id
_entity.type
_entity.pdbx_description
1 polymer ?
#
loop_
_entity_poly.entity_id
_entity_poly.type
_entity_poly.pdbx_seq_one_letter_code
_entity_poly.pdbx_strand_id
1 'polypeptide(L)'
;MKPVGQCPICRTAIPQASGIPDMDNLLFTNLQARLSIYKKIRDSGGPSCSRCQGETAAVWCSECEELLCTKCFDDHQWFFKKRSHEAKRVEELRADSAHRFLEDTRKSSNLFCSSPGHANQGHISSLKPFPIVL
;
A
#
# COMPACT_ATOMS: atom_id res chain seq x y z
N MET A 1 21.77 -3.77 2.45
CA MET A 1 22.09 -5.21 2.61
C MET A 1 22.67 -5.70 1.29
N LYS A 2 23.67 -6.59 1.31
CA LYS A 2 24.22 -7.18 0.07
C LYS A 2 23.18 -8.18 -0.50
N PRO A 3 22.89 -8.21 -1.80
CA PRO A 3 21.95 -9.19 -2.34
C PRO A 3 22.46 -10.59 -2.06
N VAL A 4 21.60 -11.46 -1.54
CA VAL A 4 21.94 -12.87 -1.36
C VAL A 4 21.99 -13.47 -2.77
N GLY A 5 23.19 -13.76 -3.28
CA GLY A 5 23.39 -14.31 -4.63
C GLY A 5 22.88 -15.74 -4.83
N GLN A 6 22.15 -16.28 -3.85
CA GLN A 6 21.60 -17.64 -3.83
C GLN A 6 20.19 -17.61 -3.24
N CYS A 7 19.28 -18.40 -3.81
CA CYS A 7 17.95 -18.57 -3.24
C CYS A 7 18.06 -19.15 -1.81
N PRO A 8 17.45 -18.56 -0.77
CA PRO A 8 17.56 -19.07 0.59
C PRO A 8 16.89 -20.44 0.80
N ILE A 9 16.02 -20.87 -0.11
CA ILE A 9 15.30 -22.15 -0.03
C ILE A 9 16.11 -23.26 -0.70
N CYS A 10 16.36 -23.14 -2.01
CA CYS A 10 17.00 -24.21 -2.80
C CYS A 10 18.50 -24.01 -3.03
N ARG A 11 19.08 -22.89 -2.56
CA ARG A 11 20.50 -22.51 -2.70
C ARG A 11 21.00 -22.36 -4.13
N THR A 12 20.11 -22.42 -5.13
CA THR A 12 20.44 -22.15 -6.52
C THR A 12 20.98 -20.73 -6.66
N ALA A 13 22.12 -20.58 -7.35
CA ALA A 13 22.69 -19.27 -7.65
C ALA A 13 21.66 -18.43 -8.42
N ILE A 14 21.41 -17.21 -7.94
CA ILE A 14 20.54 -16.26 -8.63
C ILE A 14 21.40 -15.64 -9.73
N PRO A 15 21.10 -15.88 -11.02
CA PRO A 15 21.88 -15.31 -12.11
C PRO A 15 21.88 -13.78 -11.98
N GLN A 16 23.01 -13.20 -11.59
CA GLN A 16 23.22 -11.76 -11.63
C GLN A 16 23.44 -11.40 -13.10
N ALA A 17 22.36 -11.31 -13.88
CA ALA A 17 22.47 -10.84 -15.24
C ALA A 17 22.98 -9.39 -15.17
N SER A 18 24.17 -9.17 -15.71
CA SER A 18 24.74 -7.85 -15.90
C SER A 18 23.71 -6.94 -16.55
N GLY A 19 23.17 -5.98 -15.79
CA GLY A 19 22.18 -5.02 -16.29
C GLY A 19 20.72 -5.25 -15.89
N ILE A 20 20.36 -6.29 -15.11
CA ILE A 20 19.05 -6.32 -14.44
C ILE A 20 19.14 -5.37 -13.23
N PRO A 21 18.29 -4.32 -13.15
CA PRO A 21 18.24 -3.44 -11.98
C PRO A 21 17.98 -4.29 -10.73
N ASP A 22 18.42 -3.81 -9.56
CA ASP A 22 17.97 -4.33 -8.27
C ASP A 22 16.45 -4.10 -8.19
N MET A 23 15.67 -4.98 -8.81
CA MET A 23 14.23 -4.86 -8.91
C MET A 23 13.69 -5.34 -7.59
N ASP A 24 13.47 -4.39 -6.69
CA ASP A 24 12.65 -4.60 -5.51
C ASP A 24 11.33 -5.25 -5.95
N ASN A 25 10.88 -6.23 -5.17
CA ASN A 25 9.56 -6.80 -5.35
C ASN A 25 8.51 -5.72 -5.05
N LEU A 26 8.21 -4.90 -6.05
CA LEU A 26 7.41 -3.68 -5.90
C LEU A 26 6.01 -4.00 -5.37
N LEU A 27 5.46 -5.15 -5.76
CA LEU A 27 4.21 -5.67 -5.21
C LEU A 27 4.32 -5.89 -3.70
N PHE A 28 5.37 -6.58 -3.26
CA PHE A 28 5.62 -6.84 -1.84
C PHE A 28 5.88 -5.54 -1.06
N THR A 29 6.68 -4.62 -1.60
CA THR A 29 6.96 -3.33 -0.96
C THR A 29 5.68 -2.49 -0.81
N ASN A 30 4.83 -2.45 -1.84
CA ASN A 30 3.52 -1.77 -1.76
C ASN A 30 2.61 -2.42 -0.72
N LEU A 31 2.54 -3.75 -0.71
CA LEU A 31 1.76 -4.48 0.28
C LEU A 31 2.23 -4.17 1.71
N GLN A 32 3.55 -4.17 1.92
CA GLN A 32 4.15 -3.88 3.22
C GLN A 32 3.87 -2.44 3.67
N ALA A 33 3.95 -1.47 2.76
CA ALA A 33 3.63 -0.06 3.05
C ALA A 33 2.17 0.08 3.51
N ARG A 34 1.23 -0.52 2.78
CA ARG A 34 -0.21 -0.48 3.10
C ARG A 34 -0.55 -1.17 4.41
N LEU A 35 0.03 -2.35 4.66
CA LEU A 35 -0.14 -3.04 5.93
C LEU A 35 0.43 -2.23 7.10
N SER A 36 1.51 -1.48 6.88
CA SER A 36 2.09 -0.60 7.90
C SER A 36 1.15 0.55 8.24
N ILE A 37 0.45 1.12 7.24
CA ILE A 37 -0.60 2.13 7.47
C ILE A 37 -1.77 1.52 8.26
N TYR A 38 -2.27 0.35 7.85
CA TYR A 38 -3.37 -0.32 8.56
C TYR A 38 -3.02 -0.60 10.03
N LYS A 39 -1.78 -1.02 10.32
CA LYS A 39 -1.30 -1.20 11.69
C LYS A 39 -1.34 0.11 12.50
N LYS A 40 -0.85 1.22 11.94
CA LYS A 40 -0.92 2.54 12.59
C LYS A 40 -2.36 2.98 12.87
N ILE A 41 -3.28 2.71 11.95
CA ILE A 41 -4.72 2.99 12.13
C ILE A 41 -5.29 2.17 13.30
N ARG A 42 -4.90 0.89 13.40
CA ARG A 42 -5.33 -0.08 14.41
C ARG A 42 -4.76 0.18 15.80
N ASP A 43 -3.67 0.93 15.93
CA ASP A 43 -3.04 1.22 17.21
C ASP A 43 -4.00 1.99 18.14
N SER A 44 -3.98 1.65 19.42
CA SER A 44 -4.91 2.14 20.45
C SER A 44 -4.80 3.64 20.69
N GLY A 45 -3.59 4.21 20.58
CA GLY A 45 -3.36 5.66 20.66
C GLY A 45 -3.79 6.43 19.39
N GLY A 46 -4.08 5.69 18.31
CA GLY A 46 -4.41 6.24 17.02
C GLY A 46 -3.28 6.92 16.26
N PRO A 47 -3.44 7.04 14.94
CA PRO A 47 -2.43 7.65 14.10
C PRO A 47 -2.34 9.16 14.36
N SER A 48 -1.13 9.69 14.50
CA SER A 48 -0.89 11.14 14.47
C SER A 48 -1.02 11.69 13.05
N CYS A 49 -1.42 12.96 12.93
CA CYS A 49 -1.42 13.67 11.66
C CYS A 49 0.01 13.76 11.10
N SER A 50 0.19 13.31 9.86
CA SER A 50 1.49 13.28 9.17
C SER A 50 2.05 14.68 8.88
N ARG A 51 1.19 15.70 8.84
CA ARG A 51 1.56 17.09 8.52
C ARG A 51 1.92 17.90 9.76
N CYS A 52 0.98 18.03 10.71
CA CYS A 52 1.18 18.88 11.89
C CYS A 52 1.77 18.14 13.08
N GLN A 53 1.71 16.81 13.12
CA GLN A 53 2.19 15.92 14.19
C GLN A 53 1.59 16.15 15.59
N GLY A 54 0.86 17.24 15.83
CA GLY A 54 0.27 17.58 17.13
C GLY A 54 -1.16 17.05 17.33
N GLU A 55 -1.88 16.77 16.24
CA GLU A 55 -3.28 16.31 16.30
C GLU A 55 -3.40 14.84 15.89
N THR A 56 -4.46 14.18 16.37
CA THR A 56 -4.83 12.84 15.90
C THR A 56 -5.36 12.92 14.48
N ALA A 57 -4.96 11.98 13.63
CA ALA A 57 -5.49 11.87 12.28
C ALA A 57 -6.94 11.35 12.33
N ALA A 58 -7.83 12.06 11.63
CA ALA A 58 -9.23 11.73 11.50
C ALA A 58 -9.52 11.04 10.16
N VAL A 59 -8.68 11.27 9.15
CA VAL A 59 -8.85 10.74 7.80
C VAL A 59 -7.53 10.20 7.26
N TRP A 60 -7.64 9.25 6.35
CA TRP A 60 -6.54 8.77 5.54
C TRP A 60 -6.84 9.05 4.06
N CYS A 61 -5.94 9.75 3.38
CA CYS A 61 -6.02 9.96 1.94
C CYS A 61 -5.35 8.79 1.22
N SER A 62 -6.12 8.00 0.48
CA SER A 62 -5.62 6.76 -0.16
C SER A 62 -4.75 7.02 -1.40
N GLU A 63 -4.82 8.22 -1.97
CA GLU A 63 -4.02 8.63 -3.12
C GLU A 63 -2.63 9.15 -2.71
N CYS A 64 -2.56 9.88 -1.59
CA CYS A 64 -1.29 10.39 -1.06
C CYS A 64 -0.67 9.46 -0.02
N GLU A 65 -1.42 8.45 0.42
CA GLU A 65 -1.06 7.54 1.51
C GLU A 65 -0.76 8.26 2.84
N GLU A 66 -1.34 9.45 3.06
CA GLU A 66 -1.14 10.30 4.25
C GLU A 66 -2.31 10.25 5.24
N LEU A 67 -1.99 10.24 6.53
CA LEU A 67 -2.94 10.34 7.65
C LEU A 67 -3.05 11.79 8.10
N LEU A 68 -4.24 12.38 8.07
CA LEU A 68 -4.45 13.81 8.26
C LEU A 68 -5.51 14.07 9.33
N CYS A 69 -5.30 15.09 10.16
CA CYS A 69 -6.39 15.67 10.95
C CYS A 69 -7.32 16.46 10.03
N THR A 70 -8.54 16.77 10.50
CA THR A 70 -9.57 17.45 9.69
C THR A 70 -9.05 18.74 9.04
N LYS A 71 -8.34 19.59 9.81
CA LYS A 71 -7.79 20.85 9.29
C LYS A 71 -6.76 20.63 8.18
N CYS A 72 -5.78 19.75 8.41
CA CYS A 72 -4.77 19.46 7.39
C CYS A 72 -5.37 18.78 6.16
N PHE A 73 -6.48 18.04 6.32
CA PHE A 73 -7.22 17.48 5.21
C PHE A 73 -7.98 18.53 4.39
N ASP A 74 -8.61 19.50 5.04
CA ASP A 74 -9.29 20.59 4.34
C ASP A 74 -8.29 21.42 3.52
N ASP A 75 -7.14 21.76 4.12
CA ASP A 75 -6.03 22.44 3.43
C ASP A 75 -5.50 21.60 2.25
N HIS A 76 -5.39 20.29 2.46
CA HIS A 76 -4.98 19.32 1.43
C HIS A 76 -5.96 19.31 0.25
N GLN A 77 -7.26 19.16 0.51
CA GLN A 77 -8.31 19.19 -0.51
C GLN A 77 -8.36 20.52 -1.25
N TRP A 78 -8.19 21.63 -0.54
CA TRP A 78 -8.17 22.98 -1.12
C TRP A 78 -6.99 23.18 -2.09
N PHE A 79 -5.83 22.59 -1.81
CA PHE A 79 -4.68 22.65 -2.71
C PHE A 79 -4.94 21.87 -4.01
N PHE A 80 -5.64 20.73 -3.91
CA PHE A 80 -5.98 19.87 -5.04
C PHE A 80 -7.31 20.21 -5.73
N LYS A 81 -7.84 21.44 -5.59
CA LYS A 81 -9.14 21.96 -6.11
C LYS A 81 -9.66 21.45 -7.46
N LYS A 82 -8.80 21.01 -8.39
CA LYS A 82 -9.22 20.40 -9.66
C LYS A 82 -9.78 18.97 -9.50
N ARG A 83 -9.39 18.25 -8.45
CA ARG A 83 -9.82 16.89 -8.13
C ARG A 83 -9.66 16.65 -6.63
N SER A 84 -10.79 16.53 -5.93
CA SER A 84 -10.78 16.08 -4.54
C SER A 84 -10.21 14.67 -4.44
N HIS A 85 -9.16 14.51 -3.62
CA HIS A 85 -8.56 13.19 -3.43
C HIS A 85 -9.51 12.28 -2.65
N GLU A 86 -9.51 11.00 -3.01
CA GLU A 86 -10.21 9.98 -2.25
C GLU A 86 -9.62 9.88 -0.83
N ALA A 87 -10.51 9.90 0.16
CA ALA A 87 -10.15 9.79 1.56
C ALA A 87 -11.23 9.03 2.33
N LYS A 88 -10.79 8.33 3.39
CA LYS A 88 -11.65 7.55 4.26
C LYS A 88 -11.42 7.93 5.71
N ARG A 89 -12.47 7.84 6.54
CA ARG A 89 -12.34 8.14 7.97
C ARG A 89 -11.59 7.04 8.71
N VAL A 90 -10.71 7.43 9.61
CA VAL A 90 -9.90 6.49 10.40
C VAL A 90 -10.79 5.54 11.21
N GLU A 91 -11.92 6.01 11.72
CA GLU A 91 -12.86 5.18 12.49
C GLU A 91 -13.52 4.09 11.65
N GLU A 92 -13.84 4.38 10.39
CA GLU A 92 -14.39 3.38 9.45
C GLU A 92 -13.33 2.32 9.13
N LEU A 93 -12.10 2.76 8.84
CA LEU A 93 -10.99 1.86 8.55
C LEU A 93 -10.62 0.96 9.73
N ARG A 94 -10.85 1.42 10.98
CA ARG A 94 -10.67 0.62 12.19
C ARG A 94 -11.70 -0.49 12.34
N ALA A 95 -12.93 -0.23 11.88
CA ALA A 95 -14.00 -1.22 11.89
C ALA A 95 -13.80 -2.29 10.79
N ASP A 96 -13.05 -1.96 9.75
CA ASP A 96 -12.72 -2.87 8.65
C ASP A 96 -11.65 -3.91 9.01
N SER A 97 -11.76 -5.07 8.34
CA SER A 97 -10.69 -6.07 8.34
C SER A 97 -9.51 -5.64 7.46
N ALA A 98 -8.32 -6.14 7.76
CA ALA A 98 -7.13 -5.89 6.94
C ALA A 98 -7.34 -6.28 5.47
N HIS A 99 -8.07 -7.38 5.22
CA HIS A 99 -8.40 -7.82 3.86
C HIS A 99 -9.25 -6.78 3.13
N ARG A 100 -10.33 -6.28 3.76
CA ARG A 100 -11.20 -5.27 3.15
C ARG A 100 -10.46 -3.95 2.91
N PHE A 101 -9.62 -3.53 3.85
CA PHE A 101 -8.71 -2.38 3.67
C PHE A 101 -7.81 -2.54 2.43
N LEU A 102 -7.19 -3.70 2.24
CA LEU A 102 -6.30 -3.94 1.10
C LEU A 102 -7.04 -4.00 -0.23
N GLU A 103 -8.21 -4.63 -0.27
CA GLU A 103 -9.04 -4.69 -1.49
C GLU A 103 -9.48 -3.31 -1.95
N ASP A 104 -9.99 -2.50 -1.03
CA ASP A 104 -10.50 -1.16 -1.35
C ASP A 104 -9.39 -0.25 -1.85
N THR A 105 -8.19 -0.40 -1.30
CA THR A 105 -7.04 0.46 -1.63
C THR A 105 -6.32 -0.04 -2.87
N ARG A 106 -6.54 -1.27 -3.33
CA ARG A 106 -5.89 -1.86 -4.53
C ARG A 106 -5.98 -0.95 -5.76
N LYS A 107 -7.08 -0.21 -5.91
CA LYS A 107 -7.32 0.68 -7.05
C LYS A 107 -6.42 1.93 -7.08
N SER A 108 -5.90 2.37 -5.93
CA SER A 108 -5.01 3.53 -5.86
C SER A 108 -3.53 3.21 -6.10
N SER A 109 -3.17 1.93 -6.33
CA SER A 109 -1.78 1.56 -6.61
C SER A 109 -1.41 1.74 -8.08
N ASN A 110 -0.33 2.46 -8.37
CA ASN A 110 0.26 2.61 -9.71
C ASN A 110 1.00 1.34 -10.20
N LEU A 111 0.69 0.18 -9.64
CA LEU A 111 1.26 -1.11 -10.03
C LEU A 111 0.78 -1.58 -11.41
N PHE A 112 -0.27 -0.94 -11.93
CA PHE A 112 -0.88 -1.27 -13.21
C PHE A 112 -0.46 -0.25 -14.27
N CYS A 113 -0.07 -0.77 -15.43
CA CYS A 113 0.34 0.05 -16.56
C CYS A 113 -0.88 0.76 -17.18
N SER A 114 -0.80 2.09 -17.33
CA SER A 114 -1.84 2.94 -17.90
C SER A 114 -2.01 2.79 -19.42
N SER A 115 -1.15 2.00 -20.09
CA SER A 115 -1.23 1.78 -21.54
C SER A 115 -2.53 1.05 -21.90
N PRO A 116 -3.33 1.59 -22.84
CA PRO A 116 -4.54 0.92 -23.33
C PRO A 116 -4.14 -0.38 -24.04
N GLY A 117 -4.31 -1.50 -23.35
CA GLY A 117 -3.84 -2.83 -23.77
C GLY A 117 -3.20 -3.64 -22.64
N HIS A 118 -2.68 -2.95 -21.60
CA HIS A 118 -2.11 -3.59 -20.41
C HIS A 118 -3.05 -3.54 -19.20
N ALA A 119 -4.05 -2.64 -19.22
CA ALA A 119 -5.02 -2.45 -18.13
C ALA A 119 -5.98 -3.64 -17.89
N ASN A 120 -6.07 -4.60 -18.83
CA ASN A 120 -7.05 -5.71 -18.78
C ASN A 120 -6.56 -6.97 -18.05
N GLN A 121 -5.37 -6.98 -17.46
CA GLN A 121 -4.91 -8.14 -16.68
C GLN A 121 -5.34 -8.04 -15.21
N GLY A 122 -6.64 -7.79 -14.99
CA GLY A 122 -7.32 -7.92 -13.69
C GLY A 122 -7.37 -9.35 -13.13
N HIS A 123 -6.49 -10.24 -13.58
CA HIS A 123 -6.32 -11.60 -13.08
C HIS A 123 -5.20 -11.67 -12.04
N ILE A 124 -5.35 -10.91 -10.95
CA ILE A 124 -4.91 -11.43 -9.64
C ILE A 124 -6.19 -11.82 -8.89
N SER A 125 -6.96 -12.71 -9.52
CA SER A 125 -8.06 -13.42 -8.88
C SER A 125 -7.47 -14.65 -8.23
N SER A 126 -7.52 -14.69 -6.89
CA SER A 126 -7.20 -15.86 -6.06
C SER A 126 -5.77 -16.39 -6.16
N LEU A 127 -4.91 -15.96 -5.24
CA LEU A 127 -3.94 -16.89 -4.65
C LEU A 127 -4.75 -18.01 -3.98
N LYS A 128 -5.07 -19.07 -4.72
CA LYS A 128 -5.60 -20.29 -4.11
C LYS A 128 -4.54 -20.81 -3.13
N PRO A 129 -4.92 -21.22 -1.91
CA PRO A 129 -3.98 -21.84 -1.00
C PRO A 129 -3.33 -23.05 -1.69
N PHE A 130 -2.00 -23.08 -1.73
CA PHE A 130 -1.26 -24.27 -2.14
C PHE A 130 -1.69 -25.42 -1.20
N PRO A 131 -2.14 -26.58 -1.74
CA PRO A 131 -2.37 -27.73 -0.90
C PRO A 131 -1.02 -28.20 -0.36
N ILE A 132 -0.88 -28.14 0.97
CA ILE A 132 0.20 -28.83 1.68
C ILE A 132 -0.12 -30.31 1.55
N VAL A 133 0.62 -31.02 0.69
CA VAL A 133 0.63 -32.47 0.70
C VAL A 133 1.57 -32.88 1.83
N LEU A 134 0.98 -33.48 2.87
CA LEU A 134 1.67 -34.12 4.00
C LEU A 134 2.46 -35.35 3.52
#